data_AF-A0A4S2KGW5-F1
#
_entry.id   AF-A0A4S2KGW5-F1
#
_cell.length_a   1.000
_cell.length_b   1.000
_cell.length_c   1.000
_cell.angle_alpha   90.00
_cell.angle_beta   90.00
_cell.angle_gamma   90.00
#
_symmetry.space_group_name_H-M   'P 1'
#
loop_
_entity.id
_entity.type
_entity.pdbx_description
1 polymer ?
#
loop_
_entity_poly.entity_id
_entity_poly.type
_entity_poly.pdbx_seq_one_letter_code
_entity_poly.pdbx_strand_id
1 'polypeptide(L)'
;MDGENASCDAHDSEECAQLSLLRLPVEVFLHICSFLDASTLVHMRPDKLFWLSSCFAIEKQIALWKQQDSMVKLINKYPHYIRAVLLMHGGTTCIGETEFTLVYWKRETPSYEIEDNVRLDLAHDGWIHGLTAIDNTIYSCGCDRSVKSWMLTNTGFVHQRTYEMPNEQMCVLSSCPQRAIIGGAFSGTIYVFDSRSSNNPISQYRPHTTRVTNK
;
A
#
# COMPACT_ATOMS: atom_id res chain seq x y z
N MET A 1 -40.68 -9.41 -36.37
CA MET A 1 -39.63 -9.81 -37.32
C MET A 1 -38.86 -8.55 -37.64
N ASP A 2 -37.59 -8.59 -37.23
CA ASP A 2 -36.43 -7.85 -37.75
C ASP A 2 -36.44 -6.33 -37.51
N GLY A 3 -35.57 -5.73 -36.70
CA GLY A 3 -34.23 -6.14 -36.26
C GLY A 3 -33.16 -5.46 -37.11
N GLU A 4 -32.98 -4.15 -36.96
CA GLU A 4 -31.81 -3.45 -37.49
C GLU A 4 -30.99 -2.86 -36.35
N ASN A 5 -29.82 -3.48 -36.19
CA ASN A 5 -28.74 -3.20 -35.27
C ASN A 5 -28.11 -1.83 -35.59
N ALA A 6 -28.24 -0.86 -34.69
CA ALA A 6 -27.31 0.26 -34.65
C ALA A 6 -26.06 -0.21 -33.87
N SER A 7 -25.08 -0.73 -34.60
CA SER A 7 -23.73 -0.98 -34.10
C SER A 7 -23.06 0.36 -33.81
N CYS A 8 -23.01 0.76 -32.54
CA CYS A 8 -22.06 1.76 -32.10
C CYS A 8 -20.75 1.03 -31.77
N ASP A 9 -19.77 1.15 -32.67
CA ASP A 9 -18.39 0.79 -32.43
C ASP A 9 -17.86 1.62 -31.26
N ALA A 10 -17.97 1.05 -30.06
CA ALA A 10 -17.21 1.50 -28.91
C ALA A 10 -15.77 1.02 -29.15
N HIS A 11 -14.93 1.93 -29.62
CA HIS A 11 -13.48 1.75 -29.57
C HIS A 11 -13.08 1.31 -28.15
N ASP A 12 -12.66 0.06 -28.03
CA ASP A 12 -11.90 -0.46 -26.89
C ASP A 12 -10.63 0.38 -26.73
N SER A 13 -10.70 1.43 -25.93
CA SER A 13 -9.53 2.05 -25.32
C SER A 13 -9.20 1.25 -24.06
N GLU A 14 -8.72 0.03 -24.27
CA GLU A 14 -8.10 -0.79 -23.22
C GLU A 14 -6.71 -0.21 -22.93
N GLU A 15 -6.68 0.96 -22.29
CA GLU A 15 -5.47 1.49 -21.66
C GLU A 15 -5.26 0.73 -20.34
N CYS A 16 -4.95 -0.56 -20.46
CA CYS A 16 -4.45 -1.35 -19.35
C CYS A 16 -3.16 -0.66 -18.91
N ALA A 17 -3.21 0.06 -17.79
CA ALA A 17 -2.10 0.84 -17.26
C ALA A 17 -0.85 -0.05 -17.18
N GLN A 18 0.01 0.03 -18.20
CA GLN A 18 1.21 -0.78 -18.27
C GLN A 18 2.04 -0.47 -17.02
N LEU A 19 2.20 -1.47 -16.16
CA LEU A 19 3.12 -1.42 -15.03
C LEU A 19 4.53 -1.34 -15.61
N SER A 20 5.01 -0.12 -15.81
CA SER A 20 6.39 0.11 -16.23
C SER A 20 7.30 -0.04 -15.01
N LEU A 21 8.31 -0.90 -15.13
CA LEU A 21 9.41 -1.02 -14.15
C LEU A 21 10.06 0.35 -13.86
N LEU A 22 10.00 1.28 -14.81
CA LEU A 22 10.54 2.64 -14.69
C LEU A 22 9.74 3.54 -13.75
N ARG A 23 8.55 3.10 -13.31
CA ARG A 23 7.69 3.83 -12.36
C ARG A 23 7.83 3.37 -10.91
N LEU A 24 8.64 2.33 -10.66
CA LEU A 24 8.90 1.84 -9.31
C LEU A 24 9.85 2.80 -8.57
N PRO A 25 9.79 2.88 -7.23
CA PRO A 25 10.87 3.46 -6.45
C PRO A 25 12.20 2.83 -6.85
N VAL A 26 13.26 3.64 -6.94
CA VAL A 26 14.56 3.19 -7.44
C VAL A 26 15.08 1.98 -6.65
N GLU A 27 14.79 1.90 -5.36
CA GLU A 27 15.26 0.85 -4.48
C GLU A 27 14.60 -0.48 -4.82
N VAL A 28 13.30 -0.46 -5.14
CA VAL A 28 12.54 -1.64 -5.57
C VAL A 28 12.99 -2.07 -6.95
N PHE A 29 13.21 -1.12 -7.86
CA PHE A 29 13.76 -1.39 -9.18
C PHE A 29 15.14 -2.04 -9.10
N LEU A 30 16.08 -1.48 -8.33
CA LEU A 30 17.43 -2.01 -8.15
C LEU A 30 17.41 -3.37 -7.46
N HIS A 31 16.50 -3.56 -6.50
CA HIS A 31 16.32 -4.85 -5.87
C HIS A 31 15.85 -5.89 -6.87
N ILE A 32 14.85 -5.59 -7.71
CA ILE A 32 14.44 -6.48 -8.81
C ILE A 32 15.63 -6.75 -9.74
N CYS A 33 16.34 -5.71 -10.17
CA CYS A 33 17.52 -5.82 -11.01
C CYS A 33 18.64 -6.67 -10.39
N SER A 34 18.74 -6.72 -9.06
CA SER A 34 19.73 -7.56 -8.38
C SER A 34 19.48 -9.07 -8.54
N PHE A 35 18.26 -9.47 -8.92
CA PHE A 35 17.91 -10.85 -9.26
C PHE A 35 17.91 -11.13 -10.76
N LEU A 36 18.15 -10.11 -11.60
CA LEU A 36 18.20 -10.27 -13.05
C LEU A 36 19.63 -10.51 -13.50
N ASP A 37 19.81 -11.36 -14.51
CA ASP A 37 21.10 -11.54 -15.15
C ASP A 37 21.48 -10.32 -16.01
N ALA A 38 22.78 -10.18 -16.28
CA ALA A 38 23.31 -9.05 -17.05
C ALA A 38 22.70 -8.96 -18.46
N SER A 39 22.38 -10.10 -19.08
CA SER A 39 21.69 -10.15 -20.38
C SER A 39 20.30 -9.50 -20.30
N THR A 40 19.51 -9.84 -19.29
CA THR A 40 18.15 -9.31 -19.10
C THR A 40 18.18 -7.82 -18.85
N LEU A 41 19.13 -7.33 -18.05
CA LEU A 41 19.29 -5.90 -17.77
C LEU A 41 19.64 -5.07 -19.01
N VAL A 42 20.49 -5.59 -19.90
CA VAL A 42 20.84 -4.90 -21.17
C VAL A 42 19.62 -4.82 -22.11
N HIS A 43 18.72 -5.80 -22.06
CA HIS A 43 17.50 -5.79 -22.87
C HIS A 43 16.41 -4.83 -22.36
N MET A 44 16.43 -4.44 -21.08
CA MET A 44 15.45 -3.50 -20.52
C MET A 44 15.55 -2.09 -21.10
N ARG A 45 16.68 -1.75 -21.75
CA ARG A 45 16.98 -0.43 -22.35
C ARG A 45 16.40 0.77 -21.56
N PRO A 46 16.68 0.94 -20.26
CA PRO A 46 16.31 2.18 -19.59
C PRO A 46 17.07 3.33 -20.24
N ASP A 47 16.43 4.47 -20.44
CA ASP A 47 17.11 5.62 -21.03
C ASP A 47 18.20 6.18 -20.07
N LYS A 48 19.07 7.03 -20.60
CA LYS A 48 20.16 7.64 -19.80
C LYS A 48 19.63 8.44 -18.60
N LEU A 49 18.45 9.04 -18.73
CA LEU A 49 17.83 9.83 -17.66
C LEU A 49 17.41 8.93 -16.50
N PHE A 50 16.86 7.77 -16.79
CA PHE A 50 16.48 6.78 -15.80
C PHE A 50 17.68 6.33 -14.96
N TRP A 51 18.80 5.99 -15.59
CA TRP A 51 20.02 5.62 -14.86
C TRP A 51 20.57 6.78 -14.01
N LEU A 52 20.55 8.00 -14.54
CA LEU A 52 20.99 9.17 -13.80
C LEU A 52 20.11 9.46 -12.58
N SER A 53 18.78 9.40 -12.75
CA SER A 53 17.82 9.51 -11.65
C SER A 53 18.00 8.40 -10.61
N SER A 54 18.32 7.18 -11.08
CA SER A 54 18.58 6.05 -10.20
C SER A 54 19.83 6.28 -9.36
N CYS A 55 20.95 6.65 -9.98
CA CYS A 55 22.19 6.99 -9.28
C CYS A 55 21.99 8.13 -8.28
N PHE A 56 21.31 9.21 -8.69
CA PHE A 56 21.02 10.33 -7.80
C PHE A 56 20.21 9.91 -6.57
N ALA A 57 19.21 9.06 -6.76
CA ALA A 57 18.38 8.58 -5.66
C ALA A 57 19.15 7.62 -4.73
N ILE A 58 20.02 6.74 -5.26
CA ILE A 58 20.94 5.91 -4.45
C ILE A 58 21.88 6.81 -3.64
N GLU A 59 22.55 7.77 -4.27
CA GLU A 59 23.51 8.65 -3.60
C GLU A 59 22.83 9.45 -2.48
N LYS A 60 21.62 9.96 -2.73
CA LYS A 60 20.80 10.62 -1.72
C LYS A 60 20.48 9.69 -0.54
N GLN A 61 20.07 8.45 -0.79
CA GLN A 61 19.83 7.47 0.27
C GLN A 61 21.11 7.20 1.05
N ILE A 62 22.23 6.87 0.38
CA ILE A 62 23.53 6.61 1.04
C ILE A 62 23.94 7.80 1.91
N ALA A 63 23.75 9.03 1.43
CA ALA A 63 24.06 10.23 2.20
C ALA A 63 23.19 10.34 3.47
N LEU A 64 21.90 10.02 3.39
CA LEU A 64 20.99 9.98 4.56
C LEU A 64 21.41 8.90 5.56
N TRP A 65 21.67 7.68 5.09
CA TRP A 65 22.07 6.56 5.95
C TRP A 65 23.46 6.73 6.59
N LYS A 66 24.35 7.51 5.98
CA LYS A 66 25.66 7.87 6.57
C LYS A 66 25.53 8.81 7.77
N GLN A 67 24.46 9.58 7.87
CA GLN A 67 24.21 10.49 9.00
C GLN A 67 23.65 9.71 10.18
N GLN A 68 24.50 8.94 10.86
CA GLN A 68 24.08 8.03 11.94
C GLN A 68 23.39 8.76 13.11
N ASP A 69 23.74 10.03 13.33
CA ASP A 69 23.12 10.89 14.35
C ASP A 69 21.73 11.45 13.97
N SER A 70 21.25 11.20 12.74
CA SER A 70 19.93 11.64 12.27
C SER A 70 18.80 10.65 12.59
N MET A 71 19.15 9.45 13.06
CA MET A 71 18.19 8.40 13.38
C MET A 71 17.39 8.76 14.64
N VAL A 72 16.07 8.80 14.51
CA VAL A 72 15.17 9.10 15.62
C VAL A 72 14.52 7.81 16.13
N LYS A 73 14.59 7.61 17.45
CA LYS A 73 13.92 6.48 18.12
C LYS A 73 12.46 6.86 18.42
N LEU A 74 11.53 6.11 17.84
CA LEU A 74 10.10 6.13 18.19
C LEU A 74 9.79 4.90 19.03
N ILE A 75 9.28 5.11 20.25
CA ILE A 75 9.00 4.02 21.20
C ILE A 75 7.51 3.88 21.39
N ASN A 76 6.91 2.83 20.84
CA ASN A 76 5.55 2.51 21.22
C ASN A 76 5.49 2.14 22.72
N LYS A 77 4.71 2.89 23.50
CA LYS A 77 4.46 2.59 24.93
C LYS A 77 3.28 1.64 25.15
N TYR A 78 2.53 1.27 24.10
CA TYR A 78 1.45 0.29 24.24
C TYR A 78 2.00 -1.11 24.54
N PRO A 79 1.41 -1.83 25.52
CA PRO A 79 1.85 -3.17 25.91
C PRO A 79 1.46 -4.27 24.91
N HIS A 80 0.75 -3.93 23.83
CA HIS A 80 0.26 -4.90 22.87
C HIS A 80 1.28 -5.18 21.77
N TYR A 81 1.31 -6.44 21.31
CA TYR A 81 2.13 -6.87 20.20
C TYR A 81 1.68 -6.19 18.91
N ILE A 82 2.52 -5.32 18.36
CA ILE A 82 2.32 -4.72 17.04
C ILE A 82 2.82 -5.70 15.97
N ARG A 83 1.94 -6.05 15.04
CA ARG A 83 2.22 -6.95 13.92
C ARG A 83 2.77 -6.21 12.71
N ALA A 84 2.23 -5.03 12.41
CA ALA A 84 2.69 -4.16 11.33
C ALA A 84 2.73 -2.69 11.75
N VAL A 85 3.63 -1.93 11.14
CA VAL A 85 3.78 -0.49 11.32
C VAL A 85 3.74 0.22 9.97
N LEU A 86 3.05 1.34 9.91
CA LEU A 86 3.01 2.24 8.77
C LEU A 86 3.47 3.64 9.21
N LEU A 87 4.44 4.21 8.49
CA LEU A 87 4.91 5.57 8.70
C LEU A 87 4.21 6.52 7.74
N MET A 88 3.61 7.58 8.28
CA MET A 88 2.92 8.63 7.53
C MET A 88 3.55 10.00 7.82
N HIS A 89 3.19 11.01 7.01
CA HIS A 89 3.57 12.40 7.22
C HIS A 89 5.08 12.62 7.37
N GLY A 90 5.88 12.04 6.45
CA GLY A 90 7.34 12.15 6.49
C GLY A 90 7.98 11.51 7.72
N GLY A 91 7.33 10.49 8.32
CA GLY A 91 7.85 9.76 9.47
C GLY A 91 7.54 10.41 10.82
N THR A 92 6.64 11.38 10.87
CA THR A 92 6.20 12.02 12.12
C THR A 92 5.03 11.31 12.78
N THR A 93 4.30 10.49 12.03
CA THR A 93 3.12 9.75 12.48
C THR A 93 3.33 8.27 12.21
N CYS A 94 3.01 7.44 13.19
CA CYS A 94 3.05 5.99 13.06
C CYS A 94 1.65 5.42 13.29
N ILE A 95 1.27 4.47 12.44
CA ILE A 95 0.09 3.62 12.62
C ILE A 95 0.60 2.22 12.92
N GLY A 96 0.06 1.60 13.95
CA GLY A 96 0.33 0.22 14.31
C GLY A 96 -0.93 -0.61 14.22
N GLU A 97 -0.76 -1.83 13.75
CA GLU A 97 -1.80 -2.85 13.76
C GLU A 97 -1.45 -3.94 14.78
N THR A 98 -2.43 -4.32 15.58
CA THR A 98 -2.33 -5.46 16.50
C THR A 98 -3.19 -6.60 15.95
N GLU A 99 -4.11 -7.19 16.72
CA GLU A 99 -4.99 -8.24 16.20
C GLU A 99 -6.18 -7.64 15.44
N PHE A 100 -7.07 -6.92 16.14
CA PHE A 100 -8.29 -6.32 15.58
C PHE A 100 -8.32 -4.80 15.77
N THR A 101 -7.21 -4.22 16.24
CA THR A 101 -7.13 -2.81 16.67
C THR A 101 -6.13 -2.06 15.81
N LEU A 102 -6.46 -0.79 15.54
CA LEU A 102 -5.51 0.19 15.01
C LEU A 102 -5.11 1.16 16.11
N VAL A 103 -3.82 1.44 16.20
CA VAL A 103 -3.27 2.45 17.10
C VAL A 103 -2.53 3.48 16.26
N TYR A 104 -2.64 4.76 16.59
CA TYR A 104 -1.71 5.76 16.07
C TYR A 104 -0.98 6.44 17.20
N TRP A 105 0.25 6.84 16.91
CA TRP A 105 1.05 7.70 17.76
C TRP A 105 1.82 8.70 16.91
N LYS A 106 2.02 9.89 17.46
CA LYS A 106 2.73 10.98 16.79
C LYS A 106 4.00 11.35 17.58
N ARG A 107 5.01 11.80 16.85
CA ARG A 107 6.16 12.49 17.42
C ARG A 107 5.77 13.93 17.73
N GLU A 108 5.76 14.32 18.99
CA GLU A 108 5.80 15.74 19.35
C GLU A 108 7.24 16.24 19.41
N THR A 109 7.43 17.52 19.11
CA THR A 109 8.68 18.23 19.32
C THR A 109 8.47 19.24 20.45
N PRO A 110 9.35 19.35 21.47
CA PRO A 110 10.66 18.70 21.61
C PRO A 110 10.73 17.63 22.71
N SER A 111 9.60 17.16 23.27
CA SER A 111 9.61 16.05 24.22
C SER A 111 9.79 14.74 23.45
N TYR A 112 10.72 13.88 23.91
CA TYR A 112 10.84 12.49 23.44
C TYR A 112 9.67 11.62 23.94
N GLU A 113 8.57 12.25 24.35
CA GLU A 113 7.43 11.63 24.98
C GLU A 113 6.25 11.65 24.01
N ILE A 114 5.71 10.47 23.76
CA ILE A 114 4.51 10.25 22.98
C ILE A 114 3.33 10.38 23.95
N GLU A 115 2.51 11.42 23.78
CA GLU A 115 1.30 11.64 24.59
C GLU A 115 0.01 11.23 23.84
N ASP A 116 -0.11 11.54 22.55
CA ASP A 116 -1.34 11.25 21.79
C ASP A 116 -1.35 9.85 21.18
N ASN A 117 -1.87 8.93 21.98
CA ASN A 117 -2.17 7.57 21.61
C ASN A 117 -3.68 7.45 21.41
N VAL A 118 -4.16 7.49 20.16
CA VAL A 118 -5.55 7.13 19.88
C VAL A 118 -5.62 5.70 19.40
N ARG A 119 -6.58 5.00 19.97
CA ARG A 119 -6.88 3.60 19.69
C ARG A 119 -8.24 3.50 19.04
N LEU A 120 -8.30 2.71 17.99
CA LEU A 120 -9.54 2.25 17.39
C LEU A 120 -9.66 0.75 17.66
N ASP A 121 -10.46 0.43 18.68
CA ASP A 121 -10.84 -0.94 18.99
C ASP A 121 -11.79 -1.51 17.94
N LEU A 122 -11.65 -2.82 17.70
CA LEU A 122 -12.51 -3.59 16.79
C LEU A 122 -12.66 -2.94 15.41
N ALA A 123 -11.54 -2.45 14.86
CA ALA A 123 -11.49 -1.90 13.51
C ALA A 123 -12.00 -2.94 12.48
N HIS A 124 -11.72 -4.21 12.72
CA HIS A 124 -12.22 -5.35 11.95
C HIS A 124 -12.90 -6.38 12.86
N ASP A 125 -13.87 -7.13 12.30
CA ASP A 125 -14.48 -8.31 12.95
C ASP A 125 -13.61 -9.56 12.72
N GLY A 126 -12.35 -9.45 13.14
CA GLY A 126 -11.32 -10.45 12.87
C GLY A 126 -9.93 -9.85 12.82
N TRP A 127 -8.93 -10.71 12.57
CA TRP A 127 -7.55 -10.26 12.50
C TRP A 127 -7.32 -9.36 11.29
N ILE A 128 -6.60 -8.28 11.51
CA ILE A 128 -6.04 -7.46 10.46
C ILE A 128 -4.81 -8.20 9.91
N HIS A 129 -4.56 -8.04 8.61
CA HIS A 129 -3.53 -8.75 7.87
C HIS A 129 -2.65 -7.82 7.02
N GLY A 130 -3.16 -6.63 6.71
CA GLY A 130 -2.46 -5.67 5.88
C GLY A 130 -2.83 -4.25 6.25
N LEU A 131 -1.82 -3.37 6.12
CA LEU A 131 -1.94 -1.93 6.28
C LEU A 131 -1.26 -1.23 5.11
N THR A 132 -1.89 -0.18 4.61
CA THR A 132 -1.28 0.78 3.69
C THR A 132 -1.93 2.15 3.85
N ALA A 133 -1.39 3.19 3.22
CA ALA A 133 -2.03 4.51 3.20
C ALA A 133 -1.86 5.19 1.86
N ILE A 134 -2.86 6.01 1.51
CA ILE A 134 -2.81 6.95 0.41
C ILE A 134 -3.15 8.31 1.02
N ASP A 135 -2.26 9.28 0.85
CA ASP A 135 -2.37 10.61 1.46
C ASP A 135 -2.58 10.51 2.99
N ASN A 136 -3.75 10.95 3.49
CA ASN A 136 -4.12 10.93 4.91
C ASN A 136 -5.18 9.86 5.24
N THR A 137 -5.38 8.90 4.33
CA THR A 137 -6.33 7.80 4.49
C THR A 137 -5.56 6.49 4.66
N ILE A 138 -5.77 5.84 5.80
CA ILE A 138 -5.28 4.49 6.10
C ILE A 138 -6.24 3.48 5.50
N TYR A 139 -5.69 2.40 4.94
CA TYR A 139 -6.43 1.23 4.51
C TYR A 139 -5.96 0.02 5.28
N SER A 140 -6.90 -0.73 5.83
CA SER A 140 -6.65 -1.99 6.54
C SER A 140 -7.48 -3.11 5.92
N CYS A 141 -6.93 -4.34 5.89
CA CYS A 141 -7.67 -5.52 5.45
C CYS A 141 -7.60 -6.63 6.49
N GLY A 142 -8.63 -7.47 6.58
CA GLY A 142 -8.64 -8.54 7.57
C GLY A 142 -9.47 -9.77 7.22
N CYS A 143 -9.54 -10.69 8.19
CA CYS A 143 -10.33 -11.93 8.11
C CYS A 143 -11.82 -11.69 7.91
N ASP A 144 -12.33 -10.50 8.26
CA ASP A 144 -13.73 -10.11 8.08
C ASP A 144 -14.13 -9.89 6.61
N ARG A 145 -13.25 -10.26 5.67
CA ARG A 145 -13.45 -10.18 4.22
C ARG A 145 -13.69 -8.77 3.74
N SER A 146 -13.07 -7.80 4.41
CA SER A 146 -13.18 -6.41 4.03
C SER A 146 -11.83 -5.73 3.92
N VAL A 147 -11.79 -4.72 3.06
CA VAL A 147 -10.84 -3.61 3.19
C VAL A 147 -11.62 -2.43 3.78
N LYS A 148 -11.08 -1.78 4.81
CA LYS A 148 -11.68 -0.59 5.42
C LYS A 148 -10.75 0.60 5.27
N SER A 149 -11.34 1.77 5.14
CA SER A 149 -10.61 3.03 5.02
C SER A 149 -10.91 3.95 6.20
N TRP A 150 -9.86 4.57 6.72
CA TRP A 150 -9.88 5.40 7.91
C TRP A 150 -9.15 6.71 7.61
N MET A 151 -9.86 7.82 7.67
CA MET A 151 -9.22 9.13 7.63
C MET A 151 -8.61 9.41 9.00
N LEU A 152 -7.31 9.75 9.01
CA LEU A 152 -6.67 10.21 10.24
C LEU A 152 -6.96 11.69 10.42
N THR A 153 -7.63 12.04 11.50
CA THR A 153 -7.92 13.42 11.88
C THR A 153 -7.19 13.78 13.16
N ASN A 154 -7.25 15.06 13.56
CA ASN A 154 -6.68 15.49 14.84
C ASN A 154 -7.33 14.81 16.05
N THR A 155 -8.57 14.31 15.90
CA THR A 155 -9.30 13.58 16.94
C THR A 155 -9.18 12.05 16.78
N GLY A 156 -8.38 11.59 15.82
CA GLY A 156 -8.12 10.19 15.53
C GLY A 156 -8.84 9.62 14.32
N PHE A 157 -9.16 8.33 14.38
CA PHE A 157 -9.62 7.57 13.20
C PHE A 157 -11.09 7.82 12.90
N VAL A 158 -11.39 8.22 11.67
CA VAL A 158 -12.76 8.34 11.15
C VAL A 158 -12.96 7.31 10.04
N HIS A 159 -13.87 6.36 10.26
CA HIS A 159 -14.25 5.40 9.21
C HIS A 159 -14.84 6.13 8.01
N GLN A 160 -14.37 5.80 6.80
CA GLN A 160 -14.89 6.39 5.57
C GLN A 160 -15.67 5.37 4.74
N ARG A 161 -15.08 4.20 4.50
CA ARG A 161 -15.63 3.18 3.58
C ARG A 161 -15.22 1.78 3.98
N THR A 162 -16.06 0.83 3.58
CA THR A 162 -15.83 -0.61 3.63
C THR A 162 -15.98 -1.17 2.21
N TYR A 163 -14.97 -1.90 1.74
CA TYR A 163 -14.95 -2.65 0.49
C TYR A 163 -15.13 -4.12 0.86
N GLU A 164 -16.32 -4.68 0.63
CA GLU A 164 -16.69 -6.04 1.04
C GLU A 164 -16.44 -7.06 -0.05
N MET A 165 -15.74 -8.15 0.29
CA MET A 165 -15.43 -9.25 -0.62
C MET A 165 -16.18 -10.50 -0.15
N PRO A 166 -17.39 -10.80 -0.67
CA PRO A 166 -18.29 -11.79 -0.07
C PRO A 166 -17.66 -13.18 0.14
N ASN A 167 -16.74 -13.55 -0.76
CA ASN A 167 -16.19 -14.89 -0.87
C ASN A 167 -14.70 -14.97 -0.53
N GLU A 168 -14.05 -13.88 -0.12
CA GLU A 168 -12.58 -13.83 -0.05
C GLU A 168 -12.06 -13.09 1.18
N GLN A 169 -11.07 -13.69 1.85
CA GLN A 169 -10.33 -13.04 2.92
C GLN A 169 -9.07 -12.38 2.38
N MET A 170 -8.86 -11.12 2.76
CA MET A 170 -7.73 -10.34 2.31
C MET A 170 -6.53 -10.56 3.22
N CYS A 171 -5.39 -10.87 2.63
CA CYS A 171 -4.18 -11.32 3.31
C CYS A 171 -3.08 -10.28 3.32
N VAL A 172 -3.07 -9.36 2.36
CA VAL A 172 -2.08 -8.29 2.23
C VAL A 172 -2.71 -7.09 1.53
N LEU A 173 -2.17 -5.90 1.82
CA LEU A 173 -2.47 -4.66 1.12
C LEU A 173 -1.19 -3.98 0.64
N SER A 174 -1.32 -3.27 -0.47
CA SER A 174 -0.37 -2.29 -0.96
C SER A 174 -1.15 -1.14 -1.60
N SER A 175 -0.51 0.01 -1.75
CA SER A 175 -1.07 1.14 -2.47
C SER A 175 -0.09 1.66 -3.50
N CYS A 176 -0.62 2.25 -4.57
CA CYS A 176 0.19 2.90 -5.60
C CYS A 176 -0.02 4.42 -5.62
N PRO A 177 0.95 5.19 -6.15
CA PRO A 177 0.83 6.64 -6.27
C PRO A 177 -0.38 7.11 -7.09
N GLN A 178 -0.91 6.27 -7.99
CA GLN A 178 -2.12 6.55 -8.76
C GLN A 178 -3.42 6.37 -7.95
N ARG A 179 -3.32 6.21 -6.62
CA ARG A 179 -4.42 6.05 -5.66
C ARG A 179 -5.22 4.75 -5.83
N ALA A 180 -4.59 3.73 -6.41
CA ALA A 180 -5.14 2.38 -6.40
C ALA A 180 -4.70 1.64 -5.14
N ILE A 181 -5.63 0.87 -4.59
CA ILE A 181 -5.40 -0.05 -3.47
C ILE A 181 -5.35 -1.43 -4.07
N ILE A 182 -4.25 -2.14 -3.84
CA ILE A 182 -4.03 -3.48 -4.33
C ILE A 182 -4.09 -4.41 -3.13
N GLY A 183 -4.98 -5.39 -3.20
CA GLY A 183 -5.16 -6.36 -2.15
C GLY A 183 -4.95 -7.78 -2.67
N GLY A 184 -4.19 -8.57 -1.92
CA GLY A 184 -4.00 -9.99 -2.20
C GLY A 184 -4.88 -10.85 -1.30
N ALA A 185 -5.63 -11.78 -1.88
CA ALA A 185 -6.56 -12.65 -1.16
C ALA A 185 -5.97 -14.03 -0.82
N PHE A 186 -6.63 -14.75 0.07
CA PHE A 186 -6.26 -16.10 0.48
C PHE A 186 -6.34 -17.12 -0.66
N SER A 187 -7.25 -16.92 -1.62
CA SER A 187 -7.38 -17.79 -2.80
C SER A 187 -6.25 -17.65 -3.82
N GLY A 188 -5.38 -16.64 -3.67
CA GLY A 188 -4.38 -16.26 -4.67
C GLY A 188 -4.87 -15.22 -5.67
N THR A 189 -6.09 -14.71 -5.49
CA THR A 189 -6.64 -13.62 -6.31
C THR A 189 -6.09 -12.27 -5.85
N ILE A 190 -5.78 -11.40 -6.80
CA ILE A 190 -5.38 -10.02 -6.58
C ILE A 190 -6.54 -9.13 -7.02
N TYR A 191 -6.94 -8.23 -6.12
CA TYR A 191 -7.98 -7.24 -6.30
C TYR A 191 -7.37 -5.85 -6.41
N VAL A 192 -7.89 -5.05 -7.32
CA VAL A 192 -7.52 -3.65 -7.49
C VAL A 192 -8.74 -2.80 -7.26
N PHE A 193 -8.63 -1.85 -6.34
CA PHE A 193 -9.66 -0.84 -6.06
C PHE A 193 -9.14 0.54 -6.43
N ASP A 194 -9.99 1.38 -7.00
CA ASP A 194 -9.73 2.81 -7.09
C ASP A 194 -10.43 3.50 -5.91
N SER A 195 -9.65 4.17 -5.05
CA SER A 195 -10.16 4.89 -3.88
C SER A 195 -11.21 5.98 -4.20
N ARG A 196 -11.29 6.42 -5.47
CA ARG A 196 -12.25 7.42 -5.95
C ARG A 196 -13.51 6.81 -6.53
N SER A 197 -13.49 5.50 -6.84
CA SER A 197 -14.59 4.81 -7.49
C SER A 197 -15.62 4.27 -6.48
N SER A 198 -16.53 3.44 -6.96
CA SER A 198 -17.43 2.63 -6.14
C SER A 198 -16.64 1.68 -5.22
N ASN A 199 -17.31 1.06 -4.26
CA ASN A 199 -16.69 0.11 -3.33
C ASN A 199 -16.38 -1.26 -3.99
N ASN A 200 -16.65 -1.42 -5.29
CA ASN A 200 -16.34 -2.63 -6.05
C ASN A 200 -14.91 -2.60 -6.59
N PRO A 201 -14.26 -3.76 -6.76
CA PRO A 201 -12.97 -3.83 -7.44
C PRO A 201 -13.11 -3.35 -8.88
N ILE A 202 -12.15 -2.53 -9.33
CA ILE A 202 -12.05 -2.09 -10.73
C ILE A 202 -11.36 -3.15 -11.60
N SER A 203 -10.61 -4.06 -10.98
CA SER A 203 -10.00 -5.21 -11.64
C SER A 203 -9.75 -6.33 -10.64
N GLN A 204 -9.79 -7.56 -11.13
CA GLN A 204 -9.43 -8.76 -10.38
C GLN A 204 -8.71 -9.75 -11.29
N TYR A 205 -7.66 -10.39 -10.79
CA TYR A 205 -6.95 -11.43 -11.52
C TYR A 205 -6.36 -12.45 -10.56
N ARG A 206 -6.31 -13.73 -10.95
CA ARG A 206 -5.81 -14.81 -10.10
C ARG A 206 -4.53 -15.42 -10.68
N PRO A 207 -3.35 -14.84 -10.36
CA PRO A 207 -2.08 -15.37 -10.84
C PRO A 207 -1.56 -16.54 -9.98
N HIS A 208 -2.07 -16.69 -8.76
CA HIS A 208 -1.60 -17.68 -7.79
C HIS A 208 -2.69 -18.70 -7.47
N THR A 209 -2.27 -19.94 -7.24
CA THR A 209 -3.14 -21.03 -6.78
C THR A 209 -3.31 -21.04 -5.26
N THR A 210 -2.45 -20.30 -4.55
CA THR A 210 -2.38 -20.23 -3.08
C THR A 210 -2.37 -18.78 -2.60
N ARG A 211 -2.48 -18.58 -1.28
CA ARG A 211 -2.51 -17.29 -0.60
C ARG A 211 -1.42 -16.33 -1.10
N VAL A 212 -1.84 -15.11 -1.42
CA VAL A 212 -0.91 -14.00 -1.72
C VAL A 212 -0.25 -13.52 -0.43
N THR A 213 1.07 -13.36 -0.46
CA THR A 213 1.88 -12.85 0.65
C THR A 213 2.89 -11.83 0.15
N ASN A 214 3.13 -10.77 0.92
CA ASN A 214 4.29 -9.90 0.74
C ASN A 214 5.50 -10.63 1.36
N LYS A 215 6.57 -10.81 0.58
CA LYS A 215 7.86 -11.30 1.09
C LYS A 215 8.76 -10.11 1.40
#